data_AF-A0A0Q9TEB8-F1
#
_entry.id   AF-A0A0Q9TEB8-F1
#
_cell.length_a   1.000
_cell.length_b   1.000
_cell.length_c   1.000
_cell.angle_alpha   90.00
_cell.angle_beta   90.00
_cell.angle_gamma   90.00
#
_symmetry.space_group_name_H-M   'P 1'
#
loop_
_entity.id
_entity.type
_entity.pdbx_description
1 polymer ?
#
loop_
_entity_poly.entity_id
_entity_poly.type
_entity_poly.pdbx_seq_one_letter_code
_entity_poly.pdbx_strand_id
1 'polypeptide(L)'
;MSNPDRHPTELVCGDDEVPSSGPPTAVVLPYREVPLGGPRAMPVRRSLPQRERSLIGAWCFVDHYGPDDVSQTGGMVVPGHPHTGLQTVSWLFSGEVEHRDTTGAHAFVRPGELNIMTAGSGIAHSEYSTPDTTVLHGAQLWVALPEADRNAQPGFEHYAPPVTEVDGARVLVFLGTLFGQTSPVTMFSDLVGAEVTLEAGASLTIEVDPTHEHGLLCDTGLFTVGDVTAKPGELAFHATGTERIAVEAGPDGPARFLLLGGAPFGEQIVMWWNFIGRSHDEVVGFREDWQRERSPREEGSYAAAQPGARYGTFPEAWEHTLPAPGLPNLRLRSRG
;
A
#
# COMPACT_ATOMS: atom_id res chain seq x y z
N MET A 1 -1.10 0.20 -7.11
CA MET A 1 -0.33 0.44 -8.33
C MET A 1 -1.09 -0.13 -9.52
N SER A 2 -0.91 0.45 -10.72
CA SER A 2 -1.88 0.31 -11.81
C SER A 2 -2.07 -1.13 -12.31
N ASN A 3 -3.22 -1.71 -11.97
CA ASN A 3 -3.78 -2.85 -12.68
C ASN A 3 -4.32 -2.34 -14.03
N PRO A 4 -3.76 -2.78 -15.18
CA PRO A 4 -4.19 -2.37 -16.51
C PRO A 4 -5.41 -3.15 -17.03
N ASP A 5 -6.06 -3.96 -16.17
CA ASP A 5 -7.22 -4.76 -16.54
C ASP A 5 -8.31 -3.90 -17.18
N ARG A 6 -8.70 -4.31 -18.40
CA ARG A 6 -9.75 -3.65 -19.20
C ARG A 6 -11.15 -4.00 -18.68
N HIS A 7 -11.27 -5.00 -17.80
CA HIS A 7 -12.51 -5.52 -17.24
C HIS A 7 -12.39 -5.78 -15.73
N PRO A 8 -12.09 -4.75 -14.91
CA PRO A 8 -12.01 -4.96 -13.47
C PRO A 8 -13.35 -5.47 -12.94
N THR A 9 -13.32 -6.63 -12.27
CA THR A 9 -14.51 -7.20 -11.63
C THR A 9 -15.03 -6.25 -10.54
N GLU A 10 -16.30 -5.84 -10.65
CA GLU A 10 -17.00 -5.06 -9.63
C GLU A 10 -17.17 -5.95 -8.38
N LEU A 11 -16.51 -5.58 -7.28
CA LEU A 11 -16.70 -6.21 -5.98
C LEU A 11 -17.58 -5.30 -5.13
N VAL A 12 -18.80 -5.77 -4.82
CA VAL A 12 -19.63 -5.17 -3.78
C VAL A 12 -18.98 -5.49 -2.45
N CYS A 13 -18.45 -4.47 -1.79
CA CYS A 13 -17.90 -4.53 -0.45
C CYS A 13 -18.93 -3.88 0.47
N GLY A 14 -19.34 -4.60 1.51
CA GLY A 14 -20.26 -4.08 2.51
C GLY A 14 -19.76 -4.52 3.88
N ASP A 15 -20.07 -3.70 4.87
CA ASP A 15 -19.97 -4.08 6.27
C ASP A 15 -21.02 -5.14 6.57
N ASP A 16 -20.67 -6.41 6.38
CA ASP A 16 -21.37 -7.42 7.15
C ASP A 16 -20.88 -7.23 8.60
N GLU A 17 -21.69 -6.55 9.42
CA GLU A 17 -21.61 -6.64 10.88
C GLU A 17 -21.58 -8.13 11.22
N VAL A 18 -20.39 -8.65 11.53
CA VAL A 18 -20.27 -10.00 12.08
C VAL A 18 -20.81 -9.92 13.51
N PRO A 19 -21.96 -10.53 13.82
CA PRO A 19 -22.41 -10.59 15.19
C PRO A 19 -21.54 -11.61 15.90
N SER A 20 -20.59 -11.18 16.73
CA SER A 20 -19.81 -12.07 17.58
C SER A 20 -20.10 -11.79 19.04
N SER A 21 -21.00 -12.56 19.63
CA SER A 21 -20.98 -12.85 21.06
C SER A 21 -19.85 -13.85 21.32
N GLY A 22 -18.63 -13.35 21.43
CA GLY A 22 -17.38 -14.09 21.69
C GLY A 22 -16.19 -13.15 21.60
N PRO A 23 -15.03 -13.46 22.20
CA PRO A 23 -13.82 -12.66 21.99
C PRO A 23 -13.55 -12.57 20.48
N PRO A 24 -13.16 -11.40 19.94
CA PRO A 24 -12.90 -11.24 18.52
C PRO A 24 -11.81 -12.23 18.08
N THR A 25 -12.18 -13.20 17.24
CA THR A 25 -11.24 -14.18 16.69
C THR A 25 -10.68 -13.65 15.38
N ALA A 26 -9.36 -13.80 15.18
CA ALA A 26 -8.73 -13.46 13.91
C ALA A 26 -9.26 -14.33 12.77
N VAL A 27 -9.28 -13.79 11.55
CA VAL A 27 -9.67 -14.49 10.32
C VAL A 27 -8.59 -14.31 9.26
N VAL A 28 -8.33 -15.35 8.45
CA VAL A 28 -7.38 -15.24 7.34
C VAL A 28 -8.09 -14.71 6.11
N LEU A 29 -7.57 -13.61 5.59
CA LEU A 29 -7.96 -13.03 4.32
C LEU A 29 -6.99 -13.54 3.24
N PRO A 30 -7.49 -14.23 2.20
CA PRO A 30 -6.65 -14.69 1.10
C PRO A 30 -6.18 -13.50 0.25
N TYR A 31 -5.28 -13.77 -0.68
CA TYR A 31 -4.88 -12.83 -1.72
C TYR A 31 -5.33 -13.31 -3.09
N ARG A 32 -5.34 -12.40 -4.06
CA ARG A 32 -5.39 -12.72 -5.49
C ARG A 32 -4.12 -12.27 -6.18
N GLU A 33 -3.69 -13.01 -7.19
CA GLU A 33 -2.58 -12.59 -8.03
C GLU A 33 -3.06 -11.59 -9.08
N VAL A 34 -2.34 -10.47 -9.23
CA VAL A 34 -2.63 -9.43 -10.20
C VAL A 34 -1.35 -8.90 -10.85
N PRO A 35 -1.40 -8.44 -12.11
CA PRO A 35 -0.25 -7.85 -12.78
C PRO A 35 0.00 -6.40 -12.33
N LEU A 36 1.27 -6.07 -12.02
CA LEU A 36 1.77 -4.74 -11.73
C LEU A 36 2.49 -4.12 -12.95
N GLY A 37 2.04 -2.98 -13.47
CA GLY A 37 2.84 -2.20 -14.43
C GLY A 37 2.65 -2.50 -15.92
N GLY A 38 1.48 -2.98 -16.36
CA GLY A 38 1.16 -3.04 -17.80
C GLY A 38 1.63 -4.31 -18.53
N PRO A 39 1.94 -4.26 -19.84
CA PRO A 39 2.20 -5.44 -20.69
C PRO A 39 3.41 -6.31 -20.32
N ARG A 40 4.33 -5.82 -19.48
CA ARG A 40 5.49 -6.55 -18.92
C ARG A 40 5.37 -6.69 -17.40
N ALA A 41 4.14 -6.90 -16.94
CA ALA A 41 3.82 -6.80 -15.53
C ALA A 41 4.49 -7.86 -14.65
N MET A 42 4.99 -7.41 -13.50
CA MET A 42 5.40 -8.28 -12.40
C MET A 42 4.14 -8.80 -11.67
N PRO A 43 4.03 -10.10 -11.37
CA PRO A 43 2.92 -10.59 -10.55
C PRO A 43 3.04 -10.07 -9.11
N VAL A 44 1.93 -9.62 -8.54
CA VAL A 44 1.83 -9.24 -7.11
C VAL A 44 0.66 -9.99 -6.49
N ARG A 45 0.72 -10.21 -5.18
CA ARG A 45 -0.34 -10.79 -4.35
C ARG A 45 -1.10 -9.66 -3.66
N ARG A 46 -2.35 -9.44 -4.06
CA ARG A 46 -3.21 -8.36 -3.53
C ARG A 46 -4.15 -8.89 -2.46
N SER A 47 -4.02 -8.37 -1.25
CA SER A 47 -4.86 -8.73 -0.09
C SER A 47 -5.89 -7.64 0.23
N LEU A 48 -5.63 -6.38 -0.11
CA LEU A 48 -6.62 -5.30 -0.07
C LEU A 48 -6.59 -4.47 -1.37
N PRO A 49 -7.74 -3.98 -1.86
CA PRO A 49 -9.09 -4.27 -1.37
C PRO A 49 -9.65 -5.58 -1.95
N GLN A 50 -10.48 -6.27 -1.17
CA GLN A 50 -11.27 -7.43 -1.59
C GLN A 50 -12.70 -7.41 -1.04
N ARG A 51 -13.54 -8.39 -1.41
CA ARG A 51 -14.98 -8.39 -1.12
C ARG A 51 -15.24 -8.46 0.39
N GLU A 52 -14.50 -9.34 1.05
CA GLU A 52 -14.59 -9.65 2.48
C GLU A 52 -14.07 -8.48 3.32
N ARG A 53 -13.14 -7.69 2.76
CA ARG A 53 -12.50 -6.58 3.47
C ARG A 53 -11.93 -5.56 2.49
N SER A 54 -12.40 -4.32 2.58
CA SER A 54 -11.89 -3.22 1.75
C SER A 54 -10.80 -2.40 2.42
N LEU A 55 -10.89 -2.18 3.73
CA LEU A 55 -9.95 -1.37 4.49
C LEU A 55 -9.59 -2.01 5.84
N ILE A 56 -8.45 -1.62 6.41
CA ILE A 56 -8.09 -1.85 7.82
C ILE A 56 -7.69 -0.47 8.36
N GLY A 57 -8.52 0.13 9.19
CA GLY A 57 -8.45 1.59 9.38
C GLY A 57 -8.39 2.31 8.03
N ALA A 58 -7.42 3.21 7.82
CA ALA A 58 -7.24 3.88 6.53
C ALA A 58 -6.41 3.09 5.48
N TRP A 59 -5.85 1.92 5.82
CA TRP A 59 -5.13 1.08 4.86
C TRP A 59 -6.10 0.49 3.83
N CYS A 60 -6.06 0.99 2.60
CA CYS A 60 -7.04 0.67 1.56
C CYS A 60 -6.46 -0.17 0.40
N PHE A 61 -5.17 -0.45 0.42
CA PHE A 61 -4.47 -1.21 -0.62
C PHE A 61 -3.27 -1.93 -0.02
N VAL A 62 -3.12 -3.21 -0.33
CA VAL A 62 -2.00 -4.05 0.12
C VAL A 62 -1.63 -4.99 -1.02
N ASP A 63 -0.51 -4.70 -1.67
CA ASP A 63 0.17 -5.61 -2.59
C ASP A 63 1.46 -6.12 -1.96
N HIS A 64 1.67 -7.42 -2.02
CA HIS A 64 2.88 -8.10 -1.61
C HIS A 64 3.54 -8.77 -2.83
N TYR A 65 4.84 -8.62 -3.03
CA TYR A 65 5.54 -9.14 -4.21
C TYR A 65 6.90 -9.71 -3.87
N GLY A 66 7.34 -10.69 -4.67
CA GLY A 66 8.57 -11.41 -4.43
C GLY A 66 8.52 -12.35 -3.22
N PRO A 67 9.66 -12.95 -2.83
CA PRO A 67 10.97 -12.70 -3.42
C PRO A 67 11.06 -13.28 -4.84
N ASP A 68 11.28 -12.42 -5.83
CA ASP A 68 11.38 -12.79 -7.24
C ASP A 68 12.80 -12.55 -7.74
N ASP A 69 13.36 -13.51 -8.50
CA ASP A 69 14.59 -13.29 -9.28
C ASP A 69 14.25 -12.40 -10.47
N VAL A 70 14.81 -11.19 -10.45
CA VAL A 70 14.57 -10.15 -11.45
C VAL A 70 15.80 -9.86 -12.30
N SER A 71 16.86 -10.67 -12.18
CA SER A 71 18.10 -10.50 -12.94
C SER A 71 17.91 -10.52 -14.46
N GLN A 72 16.87 -11.23 -14.94
CA GLN A 72 16.54 -11.31 -16.37
C GLN A 72 15.35 -10.42 -16.77
N THR A 73 14.42 -10.15 -15.85
CA THR A 73 13.20 -9.40 -16.14
C THR A 73 13.40 -7.88 -16.00
N GLY A 74 14.42 -7.45 -15.25
CA GLY A 74 14.66 -6.05 -14.91
C GLY A 74 13.78 -5.53 -13.77
N GLY A 75 12.99 -6.39 -13.14
CA GLY A 75 12.22 -6.10 -11.94
C GLY A 75 11.05 -5.16 -12.15
N MET A 76 10.83 -4.26 -11.21
CA MET A 76 9.74 -3.30 -11.24
C MET A 76 9.99 -2.25 -12.32
N VAL A 77 9.03 -2.08 -13.22
CA VAL A 77 9.06 -1.07 -14.28
C VAL A 77 7.72 -0.37 -14.33
N VAL A 78 7.56 0.69 -13.54
CA VAL A 78 6.31 1.46 -13.46
C VAL A 78 6.56 2.91 -13.88
N PRO A 79 6.26 3.24 -15.16
CA PRO A 79 6.39 4.60 -15.67
C PRO A 79 5.50 5.62 -14.96
N GLY A 80 5.71 6.90 -15.27
CA GLY A 80 4.99 8.01 -14.66
C GLY A 80 3.47 7.79 -14.62
N HIS A 81 2.89 7.77 -13.42
CA HIS A 81 1.47 7.56 -13.20
C HIS A 81 0.97 8.37 -12.00
N PRO A 82 -0.32 8.74 -11.97
CA PRO A 82 -0.86 9.66 -10.99
C PRO A 82 -1.42 8.95 -9.77
N HIS A 83 -1.59 9.69 -8.68
CA HIS A 83 -2.42 9.36 -7.50
C HIS A 83 -3.19 10.59 -7.01
N THR A 84 -4.32 10.37 -6.35
CA THR A 84 -5.11 11.41 -5.66
C THR A 84 -5.72 10.86 -4.36
N GLY A 85 -5.84 11.71 -3.34
CA GLY A 85 -6.59 11.40 -2.11
C GLY A 85 -5.99 10.31 -1.22
N LEU A 86 -4.68 10.06 -1.32
CA LEU A 86 -4.00 8.97 -0.61
C LEU A 86 -2.54 9.30 -0.27
N GLN A 87 -1.95 8.47 0.59
CA GLN A 87 -0.50 8.29 0.70
C GLN A 87 -0.12 6.90 0.16
N THR A 88 0.96 6.81 -0.62
CA THR A 88 1.58 5.51 -0.97
C THR A 88 2.73 5.23 -0.03
N VAL A 89 2.83 3.99 0.44
CA VAL A 89 3.84 3.51 1.38
C VAL A 89 4.56 2.35 0.70
N SER A 90 5.85 2.55 0.39
CA SER A 90 6.71 1.54 -0.21
C SER A 90 7.64 0.97 0.87
N TRP A 91 7.63 -0.36 1.06
CA TRP A 91 8.46 -1.07 2.03
C TRP A 91 9.14 -2.27 1.38
N LEU A 92 10.47 -2.32 1.40
CA LEU A 92 11.21 -3.43 0.82
C LEU A 92 11.75 -4.37 1.90
N PHE A 93 11.81 -5.64 1.51
CA PHE A 93 12.48 -6.71 2.23
C PHE A 93 13.82 -7.08 1.59
N SER A 94 13.95 -6.89 0.27
CA SER A 94 15.17 -7.09 -0.52
C SER A 94 15.06 -6.36 -1.86
N GLY A 95 16.20 -5.98 -2.43
CA GLY A 95 16.30 -5.17 -3.65
C GLY A 95 16.28 -3.66 -3.40
N GLU A 96 16.30 -2.87 -4.47
CA GLU A 96 16.26 -1.42 -4.41
C GLU A 96 15.38 -0.87 -5.54
N VAL A 97 14.56 0.14 -5.23
CA VAL A 97 13.64 0.78 -6.19
C VAL A 97 13.91 2.29 -6.22
N GLU A 98 14.18 2.83 -7.40
CA GLU A 98 14.25 4.26 -7.66
C GLU A 98 12.84 4.84 -7.78
N HIS A 99 12.56 5.87 -6.98
CA HIS A 99 11.36 6.69 -7.03
C HIS A 99 11.69 8.07 -7.58
N ARG A 100 10.87 8.56 -8.51
CA ARG A 100 10.89 9.95 -8.97
C ARG A 100 9.48 10.48 -9.05
N ASP A 101 9.25 11.72 -8.61
CA ASP A 101 7.93 12.34 -8.68
C ASP A 101 7.94 13.79 -9.16
N THR A 102 6.72 14.30 -9.30
CA THR A 102 6.39 15.63 -9.82
C THR A 102 6.52 16.76 -8.81
N THR A 103 6.84 16.45 -7.55
CA THR A 103 7.32 17.44 -6.56
C THR A 103 8.82 17.70 -6.70
N GLY A 104 9.51 16.89 -7.52
CA GLY A 104 10.95 16.92 -7.70
C GLY A 104 11.69 15.94 -6.78
N ALA A 105 10.98 15.11 -6.01
CA ALA A 105 11.64 14.09 -5.20
C ALA A 105 12.28 13.03 -6.09
N HIS A 106 13.50 12.65 -5.72
CA HIS A 106 14.26 11.55 -6.32
C HIS A 106 14.91 10.78 -5.18
N ALA A 107 14.45 9.56 -4.96
CA ALA A 107 14.81 8.75 -3.80
C ALA A 107 14.96 7.27 -4.17
N PHE A 108 15.57 6.50 -3.27
CA PHE A 108 15.72 5.06 -3.42
C PHE A 108 15.06 4.38 -2.22
N VAL A 109 14.11 3.48 -2.47
CA VAL A 109 13.53 2.60 -1.46
C VAL A 109 14.52 1.46 -1.23
N ARG A 110 14.86 1.19 0.03
CA ARG A 110 15.78 0.12 0.44
C ARG A 110 15.15 -0.81 1.48
N PRO A 111 15.73 -1.99 1.71
CA PRO A 111 15.18 -2.93 2.67
C PRO A 111 15.13 -2.36 4.09
N GLY A 112 13.96 -2.44 4.72
CA GLY A 112 13.76 -1.90 6.07
C GLY A 112 13.66 -0.37 6.15
N GLU A 113 13.53 0.32 5.02
CA GLU A 113 13.36 1.77 4.95
C GLU A 113 12.00 2.11 4.31
N LEU A 114 11.38 3.17 4.82
CA LEU A 114 10.10 3.69 4.36
C LEU A 114 10.31 4.82 3.36
N ASN A 115 9.67 4.72 2.21
CA ASN A 115 9.30 5.87 1.40
C ASN A 115 7.79 6.05 1.47
N ILE A 116 7.35 7.26 1.80
CA ILE A 116 5.94 7.63 1.82
C ILE A 116 5.71 8.86 0.94
N MET A 117 4.78 8.74 0.01
CA MET A 117 4.41 9.82 -0.91
C MET A 117 2.97 10.23 -0.61
N THR A 118 2.78 11.47 -0.17
CA THR A 118 1.48 12.08 0.01
C THR A 118 1.00 12.63 -1.33
N ALA A 119 -0.05 12.02 -1.90
CA ALA A 119 -0.62 12.47 -3.16
C ALA A 119 -1.54 13.68 -2.97
N GLY A 120 -2.39 13.66 -1.93
CA GLY A 120 -3.33 14.73 -1.62
C GLY A 120 -4.11 15.18 -2.85
N SER A 121 -4.01 16.47 -3.21
CA SER A 121 -4.70 17.05 -4.36
C SER A 121 -4.32 16.43 -5.72
N GLY A 122 -3.15 15.80 -5.81
CA GLY A 122 -2.65 15.13 -7.01
C GLY A 122 -1.13 15.12 -7.11
N ILE A 123 -0.56 13.95 -7.35
CA ILE A 123 0.87 13.78 -7.66
C ILE A 123 1.00 12.73 -8.76
N ALA A 124 2.03 12.82 -9.59
CA ALA A 124 2.48 11.67 -10.38
C ALA A 124 3.89 11.26 -9.99
N HIS A 125 4.16 9.95 -10.08
CA HIS A 125 5.46 9.35 -9.81
C HIS A 125 5.77 8.14 -10.70
N SER A 126 7.03 7.70 -10.69
CA SER A 126 7.52 6.49 -11.34
C SER A 126 8.36 5.67 -10.38
N GLU A 127 8.30 4.35 -10.52
CA GLU A 127 9.06 3.40 -9.70
C GLU A 127 9.77 2.38 -10.59
N TYR A 128 11.09 2.27 -10.45
CA TYR A 128 11.92 1.35 -11.23
C TYR A 128 12.88 0.58 -10.33
N SER A 129 13.01 -0.73 -10.50
CA SER A 129 14.13 -1.47 -9.90
C SER A 129 15.45 -0.91 -10.43
N THR A 130 16.44 -0.77 -9.56
CA THR A 130 17.75 -0.29 -9.98
C THR A 130 18.49 -1.36 -10.81
N PRO A 131 19.44 -0.98 -11.69
CA PRO A 131 20.14 -1.93 -12.56
C PRO A 131 20.85 -3.08 -11.84
N ASP A 132 21.28 -2.86 -10.59
CA ASP A 132 21.98 -3.86 -9.77
C ASP A 132 21.01 -4.76 -8.98
N THR A 133 19.70 -4.51 -9.04
CA THR A 133 18.70 -5.32 -8.34
C THR A 133 18.52 -6.68 -9.03
N THR A 134 18.92 -7.75 -8.35
CA THR A 134 18.76 -9.14 -8.83
C THR A 134 17.60 -9.87 -8.17
N VAL A 135 17.22 -9.48 -6.96
CA VAL A 135 16.04 -9.98 -6.25
C VAL A 135 15.22 -8.79 -5.80
N LEU A 136 13.91 -8.82 -6.08
CA LEU A 136 12.98 -7.81 -5.60
C LEU A 136 11.95 -8.48 -4.68
N HIS A 137 11.77 -7.90 -3.49
CA HIS A 137 10.85 -8.41 -2.48
C HIS A 137 10.35 -7.25 -1.63
N GLY A 138 9.03 -7.07 -1.52
CA GLY A 138 8.47 -5.96 -0.77
C GLY A 138 6.95 -5.92 -0.74
N ALA A 139 6.44 -4.84 -0.16
CA ALA A 139 5.03 -4.52 -0.12
C ALA A 139 4.80 -3.08 -0.61
N GLN A 140 3.71 -2.90 -1.36
CA GLN A 140 3.16 -1.59 -1.69
C GLN A 140 1.82 -1.42 -0.98
N LEU A 141 1.73 -0.41 -0.12
CA LEU A 141 0.57 -0.15 0.73
C LEU A 141 0.01 1.23 0.41
N TRP A 142 -1.31 1.42 0.47
CA TRP A 142 -1.91 2.77 0.38
C TRP A 142 -2.76 3.08 1.60
N VAL A 143 -2.67 4.34 2.02
CA VAL A 143 -3.46 4.94 3.09
C VAL A 143 -4.41 5.95 2.45
N ALA A 144 -5.72 5.78 2.63
CA ALA A 144 -6.70 6.77 2.20
C ALA A 144 -6.61 8.01 3.09
N LEU A 145 -6.61 9.20 2.48
CA LEU A 145 -6.67 10.44 3.24
C LEU A 145 -8.12 10.75 3.66
N PRO A 146 -8.37 11.20 4.91
CA PRO A 146 -9.69 11.61 5.37
C PRO A 146 -10.17 12.86 4.61
N GLU A 147 -11.46 13.18 4.71
CA GLU A 147 -12.07 14.28 3.95
C GLU A 147 -11.36 15.62 4.18
N ALA A 148 -10.95 15.86 5.42
CA ALA A 148 -10.26 17.09 5.82
C ALA A 148 -8.92 17.29 5.09
N ASP A 149 -8.24 16.19 4.74
CA ASP A 149 -6.84 16.21 4.28
C ASP A 149 -6.65 15.65 2.86
N ARG A 150 -7.70 15.11 2.23
CA ARG A 150 -7.59 14.50 0.89
C ARG A 150 -7.13 15.45 -0.22
N ASN A 151 -7.17 16.75 0.03
CA ASN A 151 -6.64 17.80 -0.86
C ASN A 151 -5.35 18.45 -0.33
N ALA A 152 -4.66 17.81 0.63
CA ALA A 152 -3.38 18.27 1.15
C ALA A 152 -2.36 18.49 0.02
N GLN A 153 -1.34 19.29 0.30
CA GLN A 153 -0.26 19.52 -0.64
C GLN A 153 0.50 18.21 -0.89
N PRO A 154 0.81 17.89 -2.16
CA PRO A 154 1.64 16.74 -2.49
C PRO A 154 3.02 16.83 -1.83
N GLY A 155 3.57 15.69 -1.43
CA GLY A 155 4.88 15.66 -0.77
C GLY A 155 5.47 14.25 -0.68
N PHE A 156 6.72 14.18 -0.26
CA PHE A 156 7.48 12.95 -0.13
C PHE A 156 8.34 12.98 1.14
N GLU A 157 8.32 11.88 1.89
CA GLU A 157 9.16 11.68 3.06
C GLU A 157 9.86 10.31 2.99
N HIS A 158 11.05 10.26 3.55
CA HIS A 158 11.84 9.06 3.69
C HIS A 158 12.19 8.85 5.16
N TYR A 159 12.13 7.61 5.64
CA TYR A 159 12.45 7.28 7.02
C TYR A 159 13.06 5.88 7.15
N ALA A 160 14.18 5.79 7.84
CA ALA A 160 14.81 4.53 8.21
C ALA A 160 14.57 4.27 9.71
N PRO A 161 13.55 3.45 10.08
CA PRO A 161 13.29 3.15 11.48
C PRO A 161 14.47 2.41 12.13
N PRO A 162 14.78 2.70 13.41
CA PRO A 162 15.76 1.91 14.13
C PRO A 162 15.21 0.50 14.40
N VAL A 163 16.12 -0.46 14.44
CA VAL A 163 15.79 -1.83 14.88
C VAL A 163 15.60 -1.82 16.39
N THR A 164 14.48 -2.37 16.85
CA THR A 164 14.27 -2.67 18.28
C THR A 164 14.04 -4.16 18.46
N GLU A 165 14.62 -4.71 19.52
CA GLU A 165 14.38 -6.09 19.95
C GLU A 165 13.33 -6.10 21.05
N VAL A 166 12.29 -6.92 20.88
CA VAL A 166 11.20 -7.08 21.86
C VAL A 166 10.96 -8.56 22.05
N ASP A 167 11.23 -9.09 23.25
CA ASP A 167 11.03 -10.50 23.58
C ASP A 167 11.67 -11.48 22.56
N GLY A 168 12.82 -11.10 21.99
CA GLY A 168 13.54 -11.88 20.97
C GLY A 168 13.02 -11.68 19.53
N ALA A 169 11.96 -10.90 19.33
CA ALA A 169 11.52 -10.44 18.03
C ALA A 169 12.32 -9.22 17.56
N ARG A 170 12.59 -9.13 16.26
CA ARG A 170 13.13 -7.92 15.62
C ARG A 170 11.97 -7.08 15.10
N VAL A 171 11.90 -5.80 15.47
CA VAL A 171 10.80 -4.89 15.09
C VAL A 171 11.32 -3.59 14.46
N LEU A 172 10.69 -3.18 13.36
CA LEU A 172 10.89 -1.88 12.70
C LEU A 172 9.54 -1.15 12.61
N VAL A 173 9.35 -0.06 13.37
CA VAL A 173 8.10 0.72 13.36
C VAL A 173 8.23 1.85 12.34
N PHE A 174 7.63 1.66 11.16
CA PHE A 174 7.74 2.62 10.06
C PHE A 174 6.62 3.67 10.06
N LEU A 175 5.46 3.37 10.65
CA LEU A 175 4.34 4.31 10.78
C LEU A 175 3.69 4.17 12.16
N GLY A 176 3.27 5.28 12.76
CA GLY A 176 2.61 5.26 14.07
C GLY A 176 3.54 5.00 15.25
N THR A 177 2.97 4.47 16.33
CA THR A 177 3.69 4.12 17.55
C THR A 177 3.45 2.65 17.92
N LEU A 178 4.52 1.92 18.23
CA LEU A 178 4.45 0.54 18.73
C LEU A 178 5.70 0.23 19.57
N PHE A 179 5.54 -0.52 20.66
CA PHE A 179 6.63 -0.89 21.57
C PHE A 179 7.49 0.31 22.03
N GLY A 180 6.85 1.47 22.27
CA GLY A 180 7.52 2.69 22.71
C GLY A 180 8.32 3.42 21.63
N GLN A 181 8.38 2.91 20.40
CA GLN A 181 8.95 3.60 19.25
C GLN A 181 7.86 4.35 18.47
N THR A 182 8.18 5.57 18.05
CA THR A 182 7.26 6.42 17.27
C THR A 182 7.94 6.84 15.98
N SER A 183 7.29 6.59 14.85
CA SER A 183 7.70 7.12 13.54
C SER A 183 7.46 8.64 13.48
N PRO A 184 8.41 9.43 12.96
CA PRO A 184 8.24 10.88 12.82
C PRO A 184 7.47 11.28 11.55
N VAL A 185 7.12 10.32 10.70
CA VAL A 185 6.51 10.55 9.39
C VAL A 185 5.11 11.15 9.53
N THR A 186 4.77 12.08 8.64
CA THR A 186 3.44 12.71 8.61
C THR A 186 2.34 11.68 8.36
N MET A 187 1.38 11.64 9.29
CA MET A 187 0.15 10.85 9.18
C MET A 187 -1.07 11.77 9.22
N PHE A 188 -2.12 11.37 8.51
CA PHE A 188 -3.42 12.06 8.49
C PHE A 188 -4.53 11.23 9.13
N SER A 189 -4.20 10.07 9.67
CA SER A 189 -5.11 9.17 10.38
C SER A 189 -4.33 8.44 11.46
N ASP A 190 -5.03 7.99 12.49
CA ASP A 190 -4.41 7.21 13.56
C ASP A 190 -4.15 5.78 13.07
N LEU A 191 -2.88 5.48 12.80
CA LEU A 191 -2.41 4.28 12.12
C LEU A 191 -1.15 3.75 12.80
N VAL A 192 -0.92 2.44 12.63
CA VAL A 192 0.35 1.79 12.96
C VAL A 192 0.79 0.91 11.80
N GLY A 193 2.09 0.90 11.54
CA GLY A 193 2.75 0.09 10.52
C GLY A 193 4.11 -0.36 11.02
N ALA A 194 4.31 -1.67 11.14
CA ALA A 194 5.58 -2.23 11.59
C ALA A 194 5.94 -3.54 10.87
N GLU A 195 7.23 -3.75 10.58
CA GLU A 195 7.78 -5.07 10.25
C GLU A 195 8.17 -5.79 11.54
N VAL A 196 7.78 -7.05 11.67
CA VAL A 196 8.15 -7.92 12.78
C VAL A 196 8.74 -9.21 12.23
N THR A 197 9.89 -9.62 12.77
CA THR A 197 10.51 -10.92 12.49
C THR A 197 10.65 -11.72 13.78
N LEU A 198 10.16 -12.95 13.74
CA LEU A 198 10.24 -13.94 14.81
C LEU A 198 11.08 -15.13 14.36
N GLU A 199 11.95 -15.62 15.24
CA GLU A 199 12.65 -16.88 15.02
C GLU A 199 11.69 -18.07 15.02
N ALA A 200 12.11 -19.20 14.45
CA ALA A 200 11.28 -20.40 14.36
C ALA A 200 10.78 -20.85 15.75
N GLY A 201 9.47 -21.06 15.88
CA GLY A 201 8.82 -21.45 17.14
C GLY A 201 8.81 -20.37 18.23
N ALA A 202 9.30 -19.16 17.96
CA ALA A 202 9.21 -18.04 18.90
C ALA A 202 7.79 -17.47 18.92
N SER A 203 7.43 -16.84 20.05
CA SER A 203 6.16 -16.16 20.22
C SER A 203 6.36 -14.72 20.67
N LEU A 204 5.43 -13.85 20.28
CA LEU A 204 5.39 -12.45 20.67
C LEU A 204 3.96 -12.07 21.00
N THR A 205 3.76 -11.34 22.10
CA THR A 205 2.48 -10.70 22.40
C THR A 205 2.60 -9.21 22.09
N ILE A 206 1.80 -8.75 21.14
CA ILE A 206 1.78 -7.36 20.70
C ILE A 206 0.65 -6.66 21.46
N GLU A 207 0.97 -5.66 22.28
CA GLU A 207 -0.06 -4.76 22.84
C GLU A 207 -0.53 -3.80 21.75
N VAL A 208 -1.84 -3.71 21.56
CA VAL A 208 -2.48 -2.94 20.49
C VAL A 208 -3.62 -2.09 21.03
N ASP A 209 -4.00 -1.04 20.30
CA ASP A 209 -5.13 -0.21 20.67
C ASP A 209 -6.46 -0.97 20.39
N PRO A 210 -7.33 -1.18 21.39
CA PRO A 210 -8.59 -1.90 21.19
C PRO A 210 -9.60 -1.14 20.33
N THR A 211 -9.39 0.15 20.06
CA THR A 211 -10.19 0.91 19.09
C THR A 211 -9.74 0.71 17.65
N HIS A 212 -8.57 0.10 17.44
CA HIS A 212 -8.01 -0.17 16.12
C HIS A 212 -8.40 -1.56 15.60
N GLU A 213 -8.52 -1.64 14.29
CA GLU A 213 -8.51 -2.89 13.54
C GLU A 213 -7.07 -3.22 13.13
N HIS A 214 -6.75 -4.51 12.97
CA HIS A 214 -5.40 -4.94 12.68
C HIS A 214 -5.36 -5.98 11.56
N GLY A 215 -4.33 -5.91 10.73
CA GLY A 215 -3.98 -6.88 9.71
C GLY A 215 -2.53 -7.28 9.83
N LEU A 216 -2.25 -8.57 9.91
CA LEU A 216 -0.89 -9.10 9.89
C LEU A 216 -0.65 -9.77 8.54
N LEU A 217 0.05 -9.09 7.64
CA LEU A 217 0.43 -9.61 6.32
C LEU A 217 1.64 -10.53 6.48
N CYS A 218 1.47 -11.82 6.22
CA CYS A 218 2.59 -12.77 6.25
C CYS A 218 3.49 -12.55 5.04
N ASP A 219 4.77 -12.27 5.29
CA ASP A 219 5.77 -12.11 4.25
C ASP A 219 6.52 -13.43 3.98
N THR A 220 7.19 -13.95 5.01
CA THR A 220 8.03 -15.16 4.94
C THR A 220 7.70 -16.10 6.09
N GLY A 221 7.88 -17.40 5.89
CA GLY A 221 7.55 -18.42 6.87
C GLY A 221 6.05 -18.60 7.00
N LEU A 222 5.58 -18.83 8.21
CA LEU A 222 4.16 -18.83 8.57
C LEU A 222 4.05 -18.46 10.05
N PHE A 223 2.90 -17.94 10.45
CA PHE A 223 2.61 -17.68 11.85
C PHE A 223 1.16 -18.00 12.20
N THR A 224 0.90 -18.18 13.48
CA THR A 224 -0.42 -18.42 14.04
C THR A 224 -0.84 -17.26 14.94
N VAL A 225 -2.12 -16.86 14.85
CA VAL A 225 -2.80 -15.91 15.75
C VAL A 225 -4.10 -16.53 16.20
N GLY A 226 -4.24 -16.82 17.49
CA GLY A 226 -5.37 -17.61 17.98
C GLY A 226 -5.44 -18.98 17.29
N ASP A 227 -6.56 -19.26 16.62
CA ASP A 227 -6.79 -20.54 15.94
C ASP A 227 -6.47 -20.50 14.43
N VAL A 228 -5.96 -19.37 13.91
CA VAL A 228 -5.69 -19.21 12.48
C VAL A 228 -4.20 -19.14 12.18
N THR A 229 -3.80 -19.80 11.08
CA THR A 229 -2.43 -19.76 10.56
C THR A 229 -2.41 -18.99 9.24
N ALA A 230 -1.55 -17.99 9.14
CA ALA A 230 -1.32 -17.23 7.92
C ALA A 230 -0.03 -17.70 7.22
N LYS A 231 -0.11 -17.86 5.90
CA LYS A 231 0.99 -18.23 5.01
C LYS A 231 1.42 -17.03 4.14
N PRO A 232 2.58 -17.09 3.46
CA PRO A 232 3.11 -15.97 2.68
C PRO A 232 2.10 -15.37 1.69
N GLY A 233 1.84 -14.08 1.82
CA GLY A 233 0.86 -13.31 1.05
C GLY A 233 -0.54 -13.23 1.69
N GLU A 234 -0.88 -14.14 2.60
CA GLU A 234 -2.14 -14.08 3.34
C GLU A 234 -2.08 -13.03 4.44
N LEU A 235 -3.25 -12.49 4.82
CA LEU A 235 -3.37 -11.46 5.84
C LEU A 235 -4.29 -11.96 6.96
N ALA A 236 -3.77 -12.07 8.19
CA ALA A 236 -4.59 -12.35 9.36
C ALA A 236 -5.25 -11.05 9.84
N PHE A 237 -6.56 -10.93 9.67
CA PHE A 237 -7.35 -9.78 10.09
C PHE A 237 -7.91 -9.99 11.49
N HIS A 238 -7.87 -8.92 12.30
CA HIS A 238 -8.43 -8.85 13.62
C HIS A 238 -9.29 -7.58 13.73
N ALA A 239 -10.56 -7.73 14.09
CA ALA A 239 -11.46 -6.60 14.32
C ALA A 239 -11.08 -5.81 15.58
N THR A 240 -11.77 -4.70 15.83
CA THR A 240 -11.64 -3.93 17.08
C THR A 240 -11.98 -4.76 18.31
N GLY A 241 -11.54 -4.28 19.48
CA GLY A 241 -11.90 -4.82 20.79
C GLY A 241 -10.85 -5.73 21.43
N THR A 242 -9.70 -5.96 20.78
CA THR A 242 -8.57 -6.64 21.43
C THR A 242 -7.52 -5.65 21.92
N GLU A 243 -6.98 -5.89 23.11
CA GLU A 243 -5.83 -5.15 23.65
C GLU A 243 -4.50 -5.84 23.31
N ARG A 244 -4.55 -7.11 22.87
CA ARG A 244 -3.36 -7.94 22.64
C ARG A 244 -3.53 -8.89 21.47
N ILE A 245 -2.49 -9.02 20.66
CA ILE A 245 -2.41 -10.02 19.59
C ILE A 245 -1.21 -10.92 19.90
N ALA A 246 -1.48 -12.19 20.22
CA ALA A 246 -0.44 -13.20 20.40
C ALA A 246 -0.13 -13.85 19.05
N VAL A 247 1.14 -13.82 18.67
CA VAL A 247 1.66 -14.37 17.42
C VAL A 247 2.69 -15.44 17.74
N GLU A 248 2.60 -16.60 17.08
CA GLU A 248 3.58 -17.68 17.18
C GLU A 248 4.11 -18.04 15.79
N ALA A 249 5.43 -18.04 15.62
CA ALA A 249 6.07 -18.45 14.38
C ALA A 249 6.04 -19.98 14.19
N GLY A 250 5.92 -20.42 12.95
CA GLY A 250 6.03 -21.84 12.61
C GLY A 250 7.39 -22.45 13.00
N PRO A 251 7.48 -23.79 13.08
CA PRO A 251 8.70 -24.48 13.52
C PRO A 251 9.80 -24.56 12.45
N ASP A 252 9.46 -24.36 11.17
CA ASP A 252 10.32 -24.68 10.03
C ASP A 252 11.27 -23.53 9.62
N GLY A 253 11.10 -22.33 10.18
CA GLY A 253 11.92 -21.17 9.86
C GLY A 253 11.39 -19.88 10.48
N PRO A 254 12.14 -18.77 10.37
CA PRO A 254 11.69 -17.49 10.87
C PRO A 254 10.42 -17.03 10.14
N ALA A 255 9.52 -16.38 10.88
CA ALA A 255 8.34 -15.74 10.33
C ALA A 255 8.58 -14.23 10.27
N ARG A 256 8.38 -13.62 9.10
CA ARG A 256 8.35 -12.16 8.96
C ARG A 256 6.96 -11.74 8.51
N PHE A 257 6.42 -10.69 9.11
CA PHE A 257 5.12 -10.14 8.77
C PHE A 257 5.09 -8.62 8.95
N LEU A 258 4.16 -7.96 8.27
CA LEU A 258 3.81 -6.57 8.52
C LEU A 258 2.57 -6.50 9.40
N LEU A 259 2.64 -5.76 10.51
CA LEU A 259 1.47 -5.35 11.28
C LEU A 259 0.97 -4.01 10.73
N LEU A 260 -0.29 -3.99 10.27
CA LEU A 260 -1.00 -2.82 9.78
C LEU A 260 -2.20 -2.61 10.68
N GLY A 261 -2.27 -1.49 11.38
CA GLY A 261 -3.39 -1.16 12.26
C GLY A 261 -3.88 0.26 12.09
N GLY A 262 -5.09 0.50 12.58
CA GLY A 262 -5.69 1.83 12.56
C GLY A 262 -7.12 1.85 13.09
N ALA A 263 -7.56 3.01 13.57
CA ALA A 263 -8.96 3.24 13.89
C ALA A 263 -9.82 3.07 12.61
N PRO A 264 -11.01 2.42 12.68
CA PRO A 264 -11.90 2.30 11.55
C PRO A 264 -12.10 3.63 10.83
N PHE A 265 -11.92 3.64 9.50
CA PHE A 265 -11.79 4.89 8.74
C PHE A 265 -13.02 5.82 8.85
N GLY A 266 -14.22 5.24 8.98
CA GLY A 266 -15.46 5.99 9.23
C GLY A 266 -15.98 6.81 8.05
N GLU A 267 -15.26 6.85 6.93
CA GLU A 267 -15.66 7.54 5.70
C GLU A 267 -15.79 6.58 4.52
N GLN A 268 -16.63 6.95 3.56
CA GLN A 268 -16.76 6.24 2.30
C GLN A 268 -15.87 6.85 1.22
N ILE A 269 -15.09 6.00 0.54
CA ILE A 269 -14.22 6.36 -0.57
C ILE A 269 -14.66 5.73 -1.89
N VAL A 270 -14.41 6.41 -3.01
CA VAL A 270 -14.50 5.80 -4.34
C VAL A 270 -13.09 5.61 -4.86
N MET A 271 -12.68 4.35 -4.98
CA MET A 271 -11.35 3.97 -5.44
C MET A 271 -11.44 3.32 -6.82
N TRP A 272 -10.73 3.89 -7.80
CA TRP A 272 -10.60 3.31 -9.13
C TRP A 272 -9.22 3.62 -9.71
N TRP A 273 -8.56 2.59 -10.24
CA TRP A 273 -7.18 2.67 -10.70
C TRP A 273 -6.24 3.20 -9.61
N ASN A 274 -5.76 4.44 -9.75
CA ASN A 274 -4.88 5.12 -8.79
C ASN A 274 -5.55 6.35 -8.15
N PHE A 275 -6.87 6.50 -8.32
CA PHE A 275 -7.60 7.64 -7.82
C PHE A 275 -8.47 7.25 -6.64
N ILE A 276 -8.37 8.02 -5.56
CA ILE A 276 -9.28 7.95 -4.42
C ILE A 276 -10.03 9.29 -4.33
N GLY A 277 -11.34 9.22 -4.56
CA GLY A 277 -12.27 10.33 -4.39
C GLY A 277 -13.39 9.98 -3.41
N ARG A 278 -14.48 10.75 -3.46
CA ARG A 278 -15.73 10.54 -2.72
C ARG A 278 -16.93 10.25 -3.62
N SER A 279 -16.77 10.47 -4.93
CA SER A 279 -17.83 10.20 -5.89
C SER A 279 -17.26 9.67 -7.20
N HIS A 280 -18.13 9.01 -7.98
CA HIS A 280 -17.81 8.63 -9.35
C HIS A 280 -17.33 9.83 -10.17
N ASP A 281 -18.11 10.91 -10.15
CA ASP A 281 -17.90 12.10 -10.99
C ASP A 281 -16.54 12.76 -10.69
N GLU A 282 -16.13 12.75 -9.42
CA GLU A 282 -14.81 13.23 -9.02
C GLU A 282 -13.67 12.36 -9.59
N VAL A 283 -13.80 11.04 -9.51
CA VAL A 283 -12.83 10.11 -10.10
C VAL A 283 -12.76 10.24 -11.63
N VAL A 284 -13.90 10.49 -12.28
CA VAL A 284 -13.93 10.83 -13.71
C VAL A 284 -13.13 12.10 -13.98
N GLY A 285 -13.33 13.15 -13.17
CA GLY A 285 -12.55 14.40 -13.27
C GLY A 285 -11.04 14.18 -13.11
N PHE A 286 -10.61 13.42 -12.09
CA PHE A 286 -9.19 13.09 -11.89
C PHE A 286 -8.58 12.38 -13.10
N ARG A 287 -9.33 11.46 -13.71
CA ARG A 287 -8.92 10.75 -14.92
C ARG A 287 -8.81 11.69 -16.12
N GLU A 288 -9.79 12.56 -16.33
CA GLU A 288 -9.78 13.52 -17.44
C GLU A 288 -8.62 14.51 -17.30
N ASP A 289 -8.36 14.99 -16.09
CA ASP A 289 -7.20 15.82 -15.77
C ASP A 289 -5.91 15.10 -16.13
N TRP A 290 -5.74 13.84 -15.73
CA TRP A 290 -4.54 13.07 -16.02
C TRP A 290 -4.34 12.88 -17.52
N GLN A 291 -5.38 12.46 -18.25
CA GLN A 291 -5.31 12.22 -19.68
C GLN A 291 -4.99 13.50 -20.47
N ARG A 292 -5.54 14.64 -20.04
CA ARG A 292 -5.25 15.95 -20.61
C ARG A 292 -3.79 16.36 -20.36
N GLU A 293 -3.33 16.24 -19.11
CA GLU A 293 -1.98 16.68 -18.70
C GLU A 293 -0.87 15.81 -19.30
N ARG A 294 -1.10 14.50 -19.47
CA ARG A 294 -0.12 13.59 -20.06
C ARG A 294 -0.06 13.56 -21.59
N SER A 295 -0.99 14.23 -22.28
CA SER A 295 -1.05 14.17 -23.73
C SER A 295 0.20 14.83 -24.32
N PRO A 296 1.01 14.12 -25.13
CA PRO A 296 2.21 14.70 -25.73
C PRO A 296 1.82 15.86 -26.66
N ARG A 297 2.63 16.92 -26.70
CA ARG A 297 2.52 17.96 -27.75
C ARG A 297 3.41 17.60 -28.95
N GLU A 298 3.27 18.37 -30.04
CA GLU A 298 3.74 18.11 -31.42
C GLU A 298 5.22 17.67 -31.59
N GLU A 299 6.06 17.69 -30.55
CA GLU A 299 7.49 17.30 -30.58
C GLU A 299 7.85 16.09 -29.69
N GLY A 300 6.86 15.35 -29.17
CA GLY A 300 7.11 14.13 -28.39
C GLY A 300 7.63 14.35 -26.96
N SER A 301 7.81 15.61 -26.54
CA SER A 301 8.05 15.99 -25.14
C SER A 301 6.74 16.19 -24.38
N TYR A 302 6.74 15.86 -23.09
CA TYR A 302 5.66 16.28 -22.19
C TYR A 302 5.76 17.79 -21.99
N ALA A 303 4.63 18.49 -22.09
CA ALA A 303 4.62 19.93 -21.90
C ALA A 303 4.99 20.27 -20.44
N ALA A 304 5.67 21.40 -20.23
CA ALA A 304 5.76 21.99 -18.89
C ALA A 304 4.36 22.10 -18.28
N ALA A 305 4.24 21.84 -16.97
CA ALA A 305 2.95 21.91 -16.28
C ALA A 305 2.25 23.23 -16.61
N GLN A 306 1.01 23.13 -17.08
CA GLN A 306 0.18 24.33 -17.22
C GLN A 306 -0.04 24.93 -15.81
N PRO A 307 -0.14 26.26 -15.68
CA PRO A 307 -0.58 26.86 -14.42
C PRO A 307 -1.88 26.22 -13.94
N GLY A 308 -1.88 25.63 -12.75
CA GLY A 308 -3.01 24.88 -12.20
C GLY A 308 -3.11 23.41 -12.61
N ALA A 309 -2.07 22.83 -13.23
CA ALA A 309 -1.99 21.38 -13.46
C ALA A 309 -2.06 20.61 -12.13
N ARG A 310 -2.91 19.59 -12.09
CA ARG A 310 -3.16 18.80 -10.87
C ARG A 310 -1.97 17.94 -10.50
N TYR A 311 -1.27 17.38 -11.49
CA TYR A 311 -0.21 16.39 -11.27
C TYR A 311 1.20 16.97 -11.39
N GLY A 312 1.34 18.30 -11.35
CA GLY A 312 2.65 18.97 -11.36
C GLY A 312 3.40 18.83 -12.68
N THR A 313 4.69 19.20 -12.64
CA THR A 313 5.59 19.14 -13.81
C THR A 313 6.26 17.79 -13.88
N PHE A 314 6.17 17.13 -15.04
CA PHE A 314 6.76 15.81 -15.23
C PHE A 314 8.28 15.90 -15.29
N PRO A 315 9.01 15.03 -14.58
CA PRO A 315 10.46 14.95 -14.67
C PRO A 315 10.96 14.77 -16.10
N GLU A 316 12.03 15.47 -16.49
CA GLU A 316 12.64 15.35 -17.83
C GLU A 316 13.10 13.91 -18.13
N ALA A 317 13.43 13.14 -17.09
CA ALA A 317 13.85 11.75 -17.20
C ALA A 317 12.70 10.80 -17.65
N TRP A 318 11.45 11.24 -17.65
CA TRP A 318 10.33 10.40 -18.05
C TRP A 318 10.15 10.38 -19.56
N GLU A 319 10.49 9.25 -20.17
CA GLU A 319 10.18 9.00 -21.59
C GLU A 319 8.70 8.68 -21.79
N HIS A 320 8.08 7.99 -20.83
CA HIS A 320 6.72 7.46 -20.94
C HIS A 320 5.93 7.65 -19.65
N THR A 321 4.62 7.87 -19.80
CA THR A 321 3.63 7.85 -18.70
C THR A 321 2.56 6.81 -18.98
N LEU A 322 1.96 6.25 -17.95
CA LEU A 322 0.88 5.27 -18.09
C LEU A 322 -0.46 5.97 -18.38
N PRO A 323 -1.15 5.65 -19.50
CA PRO A 323 -2.49 6.16 -19.72
C PRO A 323 -3.46 5.56 -18.71
N ALA A 324 -4.42 6.35 -18.23
CA ALA A 324 -5.49 5.80 -17.42
C ALA A 324 -6.33 4.81 -18.25
N PRO A 325 -6.77 3.68 -17.68
CA PRO A 325 -7.62 2.74 -18.39
C PRO A 325 -8.97 3.38 -18.79
N GLY A 326 -9.71 2.71 -19.67
CA GLY A 326 -11.09 3.08 -19.96
C GLY A 326 -11.94 2.96 -18.69
N LEU A 327 -12.83 3.93 -18.45
CA LEU A 327 -13.80 3.80 -17.36
C LEU A 327 -14.76 2.65 -17.67
N PRO A 328 -15.21 1.89 -16.65
CA PRO A 328 -16.26 0.91 -16.84
C PRO A 328 -17.56 1.60 -17.27
N ASN A 329 -18.43 0.88 -17.98
CA ASN A 329 -19.76 1.37 -18.38
C ASN A 329 -20.75 1.52 -17.21
N LEU A 330 -20.32 1.19 -15.98
CA LEU A 330 -21.10 1.22 -14.74
C LEU A 330 -20.57 2.33 -13.83
N ARG A 331 -21.47 2.91 -13.02
CA ARG A 331 -21.10 3.93 -12.04
C ARG A 331 -20.26 3.30 -10.93
N LEU A 332 -19.14 3.94 -10.61
CA LEU A 332 -18.27 3.50 -9.51
C LEU A 332 -19.03 3.65 -8.18
N ARG A 333 -18.94 2.62 -7.33
CA ARG A 333 -19.54 2.61 -6.00
C ARG A 333 -18.53 3.03 -4.94
N SER A 334 -19.03 3.65 -3.89
CA SER A 334 -18.26 3.92 -2.69
C SER A 334 -18.00 2.65 -1.88
N ARG A 335 -16.96 2.68 -1.06
CA ARG A 335 -16.50 1.64 -0.15
C ARG A 335 -16.13 2.32 1.16
N GLY A 336 -16.52 1.76 2.29
CA GLY A 336 -16.22 2.25 3.63
C GLY A 336 -16.46 1.10 4.58
#